data_AF-A0A4Q3WYZ6-F1
#
_entry.id   AF-A0A4Q3WYZ6-F1
#
_cell.length_a   1.000
_cell.length_b   1.000
_cell.length_c   1.000
_cell.angle_alpha   90.00
_cell.angle_beta   90.00
_cell.angle_gamma   90.00
#
_symmetry.space_group_name_H-M   'P 1'
#
loop_
_entity.id
_entity.type
_entity.pdbx_description
1 polymer ?
#
loop_
_entity_poly.entity_id
_entity_poly.type
_entity_poly.pdbx_seq_one_letter_code
_entity_poly.pdbx_strand_id
1 'polypeptide(L)'
;MKLRIIGTLFFASAQLPLAADTAPPKTVDLNQTIDREIQQKKGDLAATIAYGATVVDTLSQGFFVSDENLDHLARNLISLERRGARGVGDHTVPYLASRQLIGELIPHLAPRPIAEAKLHGHLATIFERMGDAKAQLSEQEKALQLATAQHYAVDILVITTRMKQAEALAKAGREQEADSAYLDVFEYPWWRVKDLYERQAFTFNYGLAARRLIELRKGHAQALKEIRLIPRATDLQPVLEKAIRDAETRDVRAGLEAHIENQKAAAEGEKAGG
;
A
#
# COMPACT_ATOMS: atom_id res chain seq x y z
N MET A 1 72.69 30.40 25.44
CA MET A 1 72.01 30.75 26.70
C MET A 1 70.51 30.76 26.41
N LYS A 2 69.72 29.97 27.14
CA LYS A 2 68.30 29.68 26.87
C LYS A 2 67.41 30.79 27.43
N LEU A 3 66.48 31.33 26.64
CA LEU A 3 65.29 32.00 27.16
C LEU A 3 64.06 31.43 26.43
N ARG A 4 63.22 30.71 27.19
CA ARG A 4 61.89 30.25 26.79
C ARG A 4 60.91 31.38 27.07
N ILE A 5 60.19 31.86 26.05
CA ILE A 5 59.04 32.74 26.24
C ILE A 5 57.79 31.86 26.16
N ILE A 6 57.12 31.70 27.31
CA ILE A 6 55.79 31.10 27.42
C ILE A 6 54.79 32.22 27.08
N GLY A 7 54.14 32.10 25.92
CA GLY A 7 53.04 32.98 25.54
C GLY A 7 51.74 32.48 26.15
N THR A 8 51.30 33.11 27.23
CA THR A 8 49.98 32.89 27.84
C THR A 8 48.95 33.73 27.06
N LEU A 9 48.12 33.07 26.24
CA LEU A 9 46.95 33.68 25.61
C LEU A 9 45.83 33.80 26.64
N PHE A 10 45.57 35.02 27.11
CA PHE A 10 44.36 35.37 27.84
C PHE A 10 43.20 35.52 26.84
N PHE A 11 42.28 34.56 26.82
CA PHE A 11 40.96 34.76 26.21
C PHE A 11 40.12 35.63 27.15
N ALA A 12 39.92 36.89 26.79
CA ALA A 12 38.88 37.72 27.38
C ALA A 12 37.52 37.25 26.86
N SER A 13 36.78 36.50 27.67
CA SER A 13 35.38 36.18 27.42
C SER A 13 34.53 37.43 27.64
N ALA A 14 34.20 38.12 26.54
CA ALA A 14 33.11 39.09 26.56
C ALA A 14 31.81 38.35 26.90
N GLN A 15 31.33 38.51 28.14
CA GLN A 15 30.01 38.07 28.55
C GLN A 15 28.98 38.93 27.79
N LEU A 16 28.39 38.35 26.75
CA LEU A 16 27.16 38.87 26.16
C LEU A 16 26.08 38.91 27.25
N PRO A 17 25.36 40.04 27.41
CA PRO A 17 24.29 40.11 28.39
C PRO A 17 23.26 39.03 28.07
N LEU A 18 22.90 38.21 29.07
CA LEU A 18 21.77 37.28 29.00
C LEU A 18 20.57 38.09 28.53
N ALA A 19 20.12 37.83 27.30
CA ALA A 19 18.83 38.31 26.83
C ALA A 19 17.79 37.84 27.84
N ALA A 20 16.99 38.79 28.32
CA ALA A 20 15.89 38.55 29.22
C ALA A 20 15.06 37.34 28.75
N ASP A 21 14.64 36.49 29.70
CA ASP A 21 13.65 35.43 29.52
C ASP A 21 12.32 36.00 29.02
N THR A 22 12.26 36.36 27.74
CA THR A 22 11.01 36.41 27.01
C THR A 22 10.68 34.96 26.69
N ALA A 23 9.68 34.40 27.40
CA ALA A 23 9.06 33.16 26.99
C ALA A 23 8.84 33.20 25.47
N PRO A 24 9.22 32.14 24.71
CA PRO A 24 9.03 32.15 23.28
C PRO A 24 7.57 32.53 23.00
N PRO A 25 7.31 33.43 22.03
CA PRO A 25 5.93 33.78 21.66
C PRO A 25 5.18 32.47 21.45
N LYS A 26 3.91 32.38 21.84
CA LYS A 26 3.07 31.18 21.62
C LYS A 26 3.14 30.83 20.14
N THR A 27 4.10 30.00 19.77
CA THR A 27 4.32 29.53 18.41
C THR A 27 3.11 28.68 18.14
N VAL A 28 2.21 29.22 17.33
CA VAL A 28 1.15 28.43 16.74
C VAL A 28 1.82 27.21 16.14
N ASP A 29 1.49 26.02 16.65
CA ASP A 29 2.02 24.78 16.12
C ASP A 29 1.59 24.71 14.64
N LEU A 30 2.57 24.86 13.76
CA LEU A 30 2.37 24.90 12.31
C LEU A 30 1.57 23.69 11.85
N ASN A 31 1.79 22.52 12.46
CA ASN A 31 1.06 21.30 12.12
C ASN A 31 -0.39 21.29 12.61
N GLN A 32 -0.69 21.90 13.76
CA GLN A 32 -2.07 22.08 14.20
C GLN A 32 -2.83 23.07 13.31
N THR A 33 -2.13 24.08 12.80
CA THR A 33 -2.72 25.01 11.84
C THR A 33 -2.99 24.31 10.53
N ILE A 34 -2.02 23.57 10.01
CA ILE A 34 -2.17 22.80 8.77
C ILE A 34 -3.33 21.81 8.87
N ASP A 35 -3.42 21.04 9.96
CA ASP A 35 -4.54 20.11 10.17
C ASP A 35 -5.89 20.86 10.19
N ARG A 36 -5.97 21.96 10.94
CA ARG A 36 -7.20 22.77 11.02
C ARG A 36 -7.63 23.28 9.65
N GLU A 37 -6.69 23.80 8.86
CA GLU A 37 -6.96 24.31 7.52
C GLU A 37 -7.42 23.19 6.57
N ILE A 38 -6.80 22.01 6.63
CA ILE A 38 -7.24 20.81 5.91
C ILE A 38 -8.67 20.45 6.30
N GLN A 39 -8.99 20.44 7.60
CA GLN A 39 -10.33 20.10 8.09
C GLN A 39 -11.40 21.12 7.68
N GLN A 40 -11.08 22.41 7.67
CA GLN A 40 -11.99 23.47 7.25
C GLN A 40 -12.28 23.40 5.75
N LYS A 41 -11.30 22.97 4.93
CA LYS A 41 -11.39 22.95 3.47
C LYS A 41 -11.86 21.63 2.87
N LYS A 42 -12.01 20.56 3.67
CA LYS A 42 -12.39 19.19 3.23
C LYS A 42 -13.69 19.06 2.41
N GLY A 43 -14.51 20.12 2.35
CA GLY A 43 -15.74 20.18 1.57
C GLY A 43 -15.61 20.87 0.21
N ASP A 44 -14.50 21.56 -0.04
CA ASP A 44 -14.30 22.41 -1.22
C ASP A 44 -13.03 21.99 -1.97
N LEU A 45 -13.22 21.56 -3.22
CA LEU A 45 -12.13 21.10 -4.08
C LEU A 45 -11.16 22.24 -4.42
N ALA A 46 -11.66 23.41 -4.81
CA ALA A 46 -10.81 24.53 -5.22
C ALA A 46 -9.99 25.05 -4.03
N ALA A 47 -10.62 25.19 -2.86
CA ALA A 47 -9.93 25.60 -1.65
C ALA A 47 -8.88 24.58 -1.20
N THR A 48 -9.15 23.27 -1.32
CA THR A 48 -8.20 22.21 -0.97
C THR A 48 -7.00 22.19 -1.93
N ILE A 49 -7.21 22.41 -3.23
CA ILE A 49 -6.13 22.53 -4.23
C ILE A 49 -5.22 23.70 -3.89
N ALA A 50 -5.80 24.89 -3.68
CA ALA A 50 -5.03 26.09 -3.33
C ALA A 50 -4.21 25.88 -2.05
N TYR A 51 -4.81 25.23 -1.05
CA TYR A 51 -4.11 24.94 0.20
C TYR A 51 -3.00 23.89 0.03
N GLY A 52 -3.19 22.92 -0.85
CA GLY A 52 -2.15 21.95 -1.19
C GLY A 52 -0.89 22.62 -1.73
N ALA A 53 -1.03 23.63 -2.59
CA ALA A 53 0.10 24.42 -3.07
C ALA A 53 0.82 25.16 -1.93
N THR A 54 0.10 25.67 -0.92
CA THR A 54 0.71 26.27 0.28
C THR A 54 1.51 25.26 1.10
N VAL A 55 1.03 24.02 1.22
CA VAL A 55 1.75 22.95 1.91
C VAL A 55 3.02 22.56 1.15
N VAL A 56 2.97 22.49 -0.18
CA VAL A 56 4.15 22.26 -1.04
C VAL A 56 5.17 23.39 -0.86
N ASP A 57 4.73 24.65 -0.91
CA ASP A 57 5.60 25.82 -0.70
C ASP A 57 6.25 25.78 0.70
N THR A 58 5.47 25.46 1.73
CA THR A 58 5.96 25.29 3.12
C THR A 58 7.07 24.24 3.20
N LEU A 59 6.87 23.08 2.57
CA LEU A 59 7.89 22.02 2.50
C LEU A 59 9.13 22.47 1.69
N SER A 60 8.93 23.20 0.60
CA SER A 60 10.03 23.70 -0.25
C SER A 60 10.94 24.69 0.48
N GLN A 61 10.38 25.43 1.44
CA GLN A 61 11.10 26.33 2.34
C GLN A 61 11.80 25.60 3.50
N GLY A 62 11.69 24.27 3.57
CA GLY A 62 12.33 23.42 4.57
C GLY A 62 11.55 23.28 5.88
N PHE A 63 10.30 23.75 5.94
CA PHE A 63 9.47 23.54 7.13
C PHE A 63 8.92 22.12 7.19
N PHE A 64 8.80 21.60 8.41
CA PHE A 64 8.27 20.27 8.65
C PHE A 64 6.74 20.27 8.67
N VAL A 65 6.14 19.47 7.77
CA VAL A 65 4.70 19.13 7.78
C VAL A 65 4.56 17.65 8.12
N SER A 66 3.74 17.30 9.11
CA SER A 66 3.60 15.95 9.66
C SER A 66 3.10 14.93 8.64
N ASP A 67 3.42 13.65 8.86
CA ASP A 67 3.00 12.54 7.98
C ASP A 67 1.47 12.47 7.89
N GLU A 68 0.78 12.70 9.01
CA GLU A 68 -0.68 12.71 9.11
C GLU A 68 -1.29 13.82 8.27
N ASN A 69 -0.71 15.02 8.28
CA ASN A 69 -1.21 16.16 7.51
C ASN A 69 -1.07 15.92 6.00
N LEU A 70 0.06 15.35 5.58
CA LEU A 70 0.27 14.98 4.17
C LEU A 70 -0.70 13.89 3.72
N ASP A 71 -0.90 12.86 4.54
CA ASP A 71 -1.86 11.79 4.28
C ASP A 71 -3.31 12.30 4.24
N HIS A 72 -3.71 13.16 5.18
CA HIS A 72 -5.04 13.77 5.21
C HIS A 72 -5.31 14.64 3.99
N LEU A 73 -4.36 15.49 3.62
CA LEU A 73 -4.47 16.38 2.47
C LEU A 73 -4.66 15.57 1.17
N ALA A 74 -3.80 14.56 0.94
CA ALA A 74 -3.89 13.68 -0.22
C ALA A 74 -5.25 12.95 -0.28
N ARG A 75 -5.68 12.34 0.82
CA ARG A 75 -6.97 11.62 0.90
C ARG A 75 -8.17 12.54 0.66
N ASN A 76 -8.15 13.75 1.22
CA ASN A 76 -9.22 14.72 1.05
C ASN A 76 -9.36 15.11 -0.41
N LEU A 77 -8.24 15.39 -1.09
CA LEU A 77 -8.26 15.77 -2.50
C LEU A 77 -8.78 14.64 -3.40
N ILE A 78 -8.32 13.40 -3.18
CA ILE A 78 -8.85 12.21 -3.89
C ILE A 78 -10.37 12.06 -3.67
N SER A 79 -10.83 12.23 -2.44
CA SER A 79 -12.25 12.12 -2.09
C SER A 79 -13.09 13.21 -2.74
N LEU A 80 -12.58 14.44 -2.79
CA LEU A 80 -13.25 15.59 -3.41
C LEU A 80 -13.38 15.44 -4.92
N GLU A 81 -12.31 15.09 -5.63
CA GLU A 81 -12.37 14.83 -7.08
C GLU A 81 -13.37 13.71 -7.41
N ARG A 82 -13.37 12.64 -6.60
CA ARG A 82 -14.34 11.55 -6.76
C ARG A 82 -15.78 11.99 -6.53
N ARG A 83 -16.04 12.82 -5.51
CA ARG A 83 -17.40 13.35 -5.23
C ARG A 83 -17.85 14.29 -6.35
N GLY A 84 -16.96 15.15 -6.83
CA GLY A 84 -17.23 16.08 -7.93
C GLY A 84 -17.68 15.34 -9.19
N ALA A 85 -16.91 14.33 -9.62
CA ALA A 85 -17.25 13.55 -10.81
C ALA A 85 -18.60 12.82 -10.69
N ARG A 86 -18.85 12.17 -9.53
CA ARG A 86 -20.15 11.52 -9.26
C ARG A 86 -21.32 12.51 -9.27
N GLY A 87 -21.10 13.74 -8.81
CA GLY A 87 -22.13 14.79 -8.79
C GLY A 87 -22.57 15.25 -10.19
N VAL A 88 -21.72 15.08 -11.21
CA VAL A 88 -22.00 15.44 -12.61
C VAL A 88 -22.35 14.24 -13.49
N GLY A 89 -22.51 13.05 -12.89
CA GLY A 89 -22.84 11.81 -13.61
C GLY A 89 -21.66 11.20 -14.37
N ASP A 90 -20.44 11.70 -14.17
CA ASP A 90 -19.23 11.11 -14.72
C ASP A 90 -18.72 10.00 -13.80
N HIS A 91 -18.53 8.81 -14.36
CA HIS A 91 -17.96 7.67 -13.66
C HIS A 91 -16.44 7.57 -13.83
N THR A 92 -15.89 8.35 -14.75
CA THR A 92 -14.45 8.50 -14.96
C THR A 92 -13.95 9.73 -14.20
N VAL A 93 -12.88 9.56 -13.42
CA VAL A 93 -12.28 10.66 -12.66
C VAL A 93 -10.80 10.68 -13.04
N PRO A 94 -10.29 11.78 -13.61
CA PRO A 94 -8.92 11.82 -14.08
C PRO A 94 -7.91 12.05 -12.94
N TYR A 95 -8.39 12.40 -11.74
CA TYR A 95 -7.60 12.63 -10.53
C TYR A 95 -6.41 13.58 -10.76
N LEU A 96 -6.59 14.61 -11.59
CA LEU A 96 -5.49 15.47 -12.03
C LEU A 96 -4.87 16.21 -10.85
N ALA A 97 -5.70 16.78 -9.99
CA ALA A 97 -5.23 17.59 -8.88
C ALA A 97 -4.54 16.73 -7.82
N SER A 98 -5.12 15.57 -7.46
CA SER A 98 -4.51 14.67 -6.49
C SER A 98 -3.19 14.07 -7.00
N ARG A 99 -3.10 13.66 -8.26
CA ARG A 99 -1.82 13.16 -8.82
C ARG A 99 -0.75 14.24 -8.86
N GLN A 100 -1.11 15.45 -9.30
CA GLN A 100 -0.17 16.56 -9.35
C GLN A 100 0.36 16.89 -7.96
N LEU A 101 -0.55 17.09 -6.99
CA LEU A 101 -0.15 17.40 -5.61
C LEU A 101 0.74 16.30 -5.02
N ILE A 102 0.35 15.04 -5.15
CA ILE A 102 1.16 13.93 -4.60
C ILE A 102 2.55 13.88 -5.27
N GLY A 103 2.62 14.07 -6.59
CA GLY A 103 3.88 14.15 -7.33
C GLY A 103 4.77 15.31 -6.90
N GLU A 104 4.18 16.45 -6.54
CA GLU A 104 4.91 17.61 -5.99
C GLU A 104 5.37 17.38 -4.54
N LEU A 105 4.60 16.64 -3.73
CA LEU A 105 4.96 16.36 -2.34
C LEU A 105 6.13 15.37 -2.21
N ILE A 106 6.16 14.30 -3.02
CA ILE A 106 7.14 13.20 -2.91
C ILE A 106 8.61 13.67 -2.88
N PRO A 107 9.08 14.58 -3.77
CA PRO A 107 10.46 15.06 -3.76
C PRO A 107 10.89 15.71 -2.43
N HIS A 108 9.95 16.22 -1.65
CA HIS A 108 10.21 16.85 -0.35
C HIS A 108 10.21 15.86 0.82
N LEU A 109 10.01 14.56 0.56
CA LEU A 109 9.93 13.53 1.60
C LEU A 109 11.21 12.73 1.79
N ALA A 110 12.35 13.10 1.18
CA ALA A 110 13.61 12.39 1.35
C ALA A 110 14.31 12.77 2.68
N PRO A 111 13.73 12.46 3.86
CA PRO A 111 14.17 11.28 4.62
C PRO A 111 13.02 10.53 5.37
N ARG A 112 11.80 10.57 4.84
CA ARG A 112 10.54 10.09 5.44
C ARG A 112 9.91 8.96 4.60
N PRO A 113 10.54 7.77 4.58
CA PRO A 113 10.15 6.67 3.70
C PRO A 113 8.73 6.16 3.96
N ILE A 114 8.20 6.29 5.18
CA ILE A 114 6.82 5.89 5.50
C ILE A 114 5.81 6.88 4.92
N ALA A 115 6.07 8.19 5.00
CA ALA A 115 5.22 9.20 4.37
C ALA A 115 5.22 9.01 2.84
N GLU A 116 6.41 8.79 2.27
CA GLU A 116 6.58 8.53 0.84
C GLU A 116 5.85 7.25 0.39
N ALA A 117 5.96 6.16 1.16
CA ALA A 117 5.23 4.92 0.89
C ALA A 117 3.70 5.11 0.90
N LYS A 118 3.17 5.90 1.86
CA LYS A 118 1.74 6.24 1.91
C LYS A 118 1.30 7.02 0.67
N LEU A 119 2.10 8.00 0.22
CA LEU A 119 1.82 8.78 -0.97
C LEU A 119 1.84 7.93 -2.25
N HIS A 120 2.81 7.04 -2.41
CA HIS A 120 2.82 6.06 -3.50
C HIS A 120 1.60 5.12 -3.43
N GLY A 121 1.19 4.70 -2.23
CA GLY A 121 -0.04 3.92 -2.05
C GLY A 121 -1.32 4.68 -2.45
N HIS A 122 -1.35 6.00 -2.30
CA HIS A 122 -2.45 6.85 -2.80
C HIS A 122 -2.43 6.95 -4.32
N LEU A 123 -1.27 7.14 -4.94
CA LEU A 123 -1.13 7.12 -6.41
C LEU A 123 -1.56 5.78 -6.99
N ALA A 124 -1.16 4.66 -6.39
CA ALA A 124 -1.62 3.33 -6.79
C ALA A 124 -3.15 3.21 -6.73
N THR A 125 -3.77 3.73 -5.66
CA THR A 125 -5.23 3.76 -5.51
C THR A 125 -5.91 4.64 -6.57
N ILE A 126 -5.28 5.73 -7.00
CA ILE A 126 -5.77 6.56 -8.10
C ILE A 126 -5.71 5.78 -9.41
N PHE A 127 -4.58 5.17 -9.75
CA PHE A 127 -4.41 4.41 -10.99
C PHE A 127 -5.33 3.19 -11.06
N GLU A 128 -5.56 2.51 -9.93
CA GLU A 128 -6.57 1.45 -9.83
C GLU A 128 -7.96 1.94 -10.29
N ARG A 129 -8.38 3.12 -9.81
CA ARG A 129 -9.69 3.71 -10.15
C ARG A 129 -9.76 4.18 -11.60
N MET A 130 -8.62 4.50 -12.19
CA MET A 130 -8.50 4.85 -13.62
C MET A 130 -8.42 3.61 -14.52
N GLY A 131 -8.30 2.41 -13.96
CA GLY A 131 -8.10 1.17 -14.71
C GLY A 131 -6.69 1.00 -15.28
N ASP A 132 -5.71 1.80 -14.84
CA ASP A 132 -4.32 1.69 -15.28
C ASP A 132 -3.56 0.71 -14.37
N ALA A 133 -3.69 -0.58 -14.66
CA ALA A 133 -3.06 -1.64 -13.87
C ALA A 133 -1.51 -1.55 -13.87
N LYS A 134 -0.91 -1.04 -14.96
CA LYS A 134 0.55 -0.92 -15.08
C LYS A 134 1.08 0.18 -14.15
N ALA A 135 0.46 1.36 -14.20
CA ALA A 135 0.84 2.45 -13.30
C ALA A 135 0.50 2.12 -11.84
N GLN A 136 -0.64 1.49 -11.60
CA GLN A 136 -1.00 0.98 -10.26
C GLN A 136 0.11 0.09 -9.71
N LEU A 137 0.55 -0.92 -10.47
CA LEU A 137 1.59 -1.85 -10.02
C LEU A 137 2.93 -1.14 -9.75
N SER A 138 3.36 -0.28 -10.67
CA SER A 138 4.61 0.50 -10.52
C SER A 138 4.63 1.31 -9.23
N GLU A 139 3.54 2.01 -8.90
CA GLU A 139 3.46 2.79 -7.66
C GLU A 139 3.37 1.89 -6.41
N GLN A 140 2.72 0.74 -6.53
CA GLN A 140 2.61 -0.22 -5.45
C GLN A 140 3.96 -0.88 -5.12
N GLU A 141 4.79 -1.16 -6.13
CA GLU A 141 6.16 -1.67 -5.98
C GLU A 141 7.05 -0.67 -5.22
N LYS A 142 6.99 0.62 -5.58
CA LYS A 142 7.71 1.69 -4.86
C LYS A 142 7.27 1.77 -3.40
N ALA A 143 5.96 1.79 -3.16
CA ALA A 143 5.41 1.80 -1.80
C ALA A 143 5.91 0.61 -0.96
N LEU A 144 5.96 -0.59 -1.56
CA LEU A 144 6.42 -1.79 -0.87
C LEU A 144 7.92 -1.77 -0.58
N GLN A 145 8.72 -1.33 -1.54
CA GLN A 145 10.17 -1.19 -1.37
C GLN A 145 10.49 -0.26 -0.18
N LEU A 146 9.80 0.89 -0.10
CA LEU A 146 9.96 1.85 0.99
C LEU A 146 9.49 1.31 2.34
N ALA A 147 8.33 0.64 2.37
CA ALA A 147 7.78 0.09 3.61
C ALA A 147 8.63 -1.07 4.15
N THR A 148 9.18 -1.93 3.28
CA THR A 148 9.98 -3.09 3.68
C THR A 148 11.39 -2.72 4.13
N ALA A 149 12.01 -1.70 3.52
CA ALA A 149 13.35 -1.23 3.87
C ALA A 149 13.48 -0.75 5.33
N GLN A 150 12.36 -0.38 5.97
CA GLN A 150 12.36 0.09 7.36
C GLN A 150 12.32 -1.04 8.40
N HIS A 151 12.28 -2.32 7.98
CA HIS A 151 12.42 -3.51 8.84
C HIS A 151 11.62 -3.48 10.17
N TYR A 152 10.43 -2.88 10.19
CA TYR A 152 9.54 -3.09 11.31
C TYR A 152 9.06 -4.55 11.27
N ALA A 153 9.41 -5.31 12.31
CA ALA A 153 9.13 -6.75 12.40
C ALA A 153 7.63 -7.08 12.26
N VAL A 154 6.78 -6.08 12.45
CA VAL A 154 5.34 -6.13 12.28
C VAL A 154 4.83 -4.72 11.87
N ASP A 155 4.45 -4.54 10.61
CA ASP A 155 3.89 -3.29 10.10
C ASP A 155 2.70 -3.58 9.18
N ILE A 156 1.54 -3.04 9.56
CA ILE A 156 0.30 -3.17 8.80
C ILE A 156 0.40 -2.55 7.41
N LEU A 157 1.24 -1.53 7.24
CA LEU A 157 1.51 -0.91 5.95
C LEU A 157 2.16 -1.91 5.00
N VAL A 158 3.10 -2.73 5.47
CA VAL A 158 3.77 -3.75 4.64
C VAL A 158 2.75 -4.78 4.13
N ILE A 159 1.92 -5.34 5.02
CA ILE A 159 0.91 -6.33 4.59
C ILE A 159 -0.12 -5.71 3.66
N THR A 160 -0.67 -4.54 4.03
CA THR A 160 -1.69 -3.88 3.21
C THR A 160 -1.14 -3.55 1.83
N THR A 161 0.12 -3.11 1.76
CA THR A 161 0.81 -2.82 0.50
C THR A 161 1.08 -4.08 -0.32
N ARG A 162 1.48 -5.19 0.32
CA ARG A 162 1.65 -6.50 -0.33
C ARG A 162 0.33 -7.02 -0.91
N MET A 163 -0.77 -6.92 -0.15
CA MET A 163 -2.10 -7.30 -0.60
C MET A 163 -2.53 -6.55 -1.85
N LYS A 164 -2.38 -5.21 -1.84
CA LYS A 164 -2.68 -4.37 -3.01
C LYS A 164 -1.79 -4.70 -4.20
N GLN A 165 -0.52 -5.06 -3.98
CA GLN A 165 0.38 -5.50 -5.05
C GLN A 165 -0.10 -6.80 -5.67
N ALA A 166 -0.45 -7.79 -4.85
CA ALA A 166 -0.99 -9.07 -5.31
C ALA A 166 -2.28 -8.88 -6.13
N GLU A 167 -3.17 -7.97 -5.70
CA GLU A 167 -4.37 -7.61 -6.46
C GLU A 167 -4.04 -6.92 -7.80
N ALA A 168 -3.05 -6.02 -7.82
CA ALA A 168 -2.59 -5.37 -9.06
C ALA A 168 -1.98 -6.38 -10.05
N LEU A 169 -1.16 -7.32 -9.56
CA LEU A 169 -0.57 -8.40 -10.35
C LEU A 169 -1.66 -9.29 -10.97
N ALA A 170 -2.65 -9.69 -10.18
CA ALA A 170 -3.78 -10.50 -10.67
C ALA A 170 -4.57 -9.75 -11.76
N LYS A 171 -4.89 -8.48 -11.55
CA LYS A 171 -5.58 -7.63 -12.55
C LYS A 171 -4.76 -7.45 -13.83
N ALA A 172 -3.44 -7.46 -13.73
CA ALA A 172 -2.53 -7.39 -14.86
C ALA A 172 -2.31 -8.74 -15.58
N GLY A 173 -2.99 -9.82 -15.16
CA GLY A 173 -2.83 -11.16 -15.73
C GLY A 173 -1.53 -11.87 -15.30
N ARG A 174 -0.81 -11.35 -14.30
CA ARG A 174 0.42 -11.94 -13.76
C ARG A 174 0.09 -12.88 -12.62
N GLU A 175 -0.72 -13.90 -12.90
CA GLU A 175 -1.34 -14.76 -11.88
C GLU A 175 -0.33 -15.51 -11.01
N GLN A 176 0.76 -16.02 -11.58
CA GLN A 176 1.80 -16.72 -10.83
C GLN A 176 2.51 -15.82 -9.81
N GLU A 177 2.74 -14.56 -10.17
CA GLU A 177 3.35 -13.58 -9.27
C GLU A 177 2.36 -13.10 -8.22
N ALA A 178 1.09 -12.94 -8.60
CA ALA A 178 0.02 -12.64 -7.66
C ALA A 178 -0.13 -13.75 -6.61
N ASP A 179 -0.08 -15.01 -7.03
CA ASP A 179 -0.12 -16.18 -6.17
C ASP A 179 1.00 -16.15 -5.13
N SER A 180 2.24 -15.95 -5.58
CA SER A 180 3.40 -15.79 -4.69
C SER A 180 3.21 -14.61 -3.72
N ALA A 181 2.73 -13.47 -4.21
CA ALA A 181 2.54 -12.28 -3.38
C ALA A 181 1.43 -12.47 -2.32
N TYR A 182 0.38 -13.25 -2.60
CA TYR A 182 -0.60 -13.62 -1.59
C TYR A 182 -0.05 -14.63 -0.59
N LEU A 183 0.80 -15.57 -1.00
CA LEU A 183 1.49 -16.49 -0.09
C LEU A 183 2.40 -15.74 0.89
N ASP A 184 3.14 -14.73 0.43
CA ASP A 184 3.99 -13.89 1.28
C ASP A 184 3.22 -13.26 2.45
N VAL A 185 1.92 -12.97 2.28
CA VAL A 185 1.07 -12.43 3.35
C VAL A 185 0.94 -13.45 4.48
N PHE A 186 0.84 -14.74 4.18
CA PHE A 186 0.74 -15.82 5.17
C PHE A 186 2.01 -16.03 5.99
N GLU A 187 3.17 -15.71 5.43
CA GLU A 187 4.47 -15.86 6.09
C GLU A 187 4.74 -14.76 7.12
N TYR A 188 3.97 -13.68 7.08
CA TYR A 188 4.20 -12.54 7.94
C TYR A 188 3.87 -12.87 9.41
N PRO A 189 4.72 -12.49 10.39
CA PRO A 189 4.63 -13.00 11.76
C PRO A 189 3.56 -12.28 12.61
N TRP A 190 2.28 -12.31 12.20
CA TRP A 190 1.17 -11.60 12.87
C TRP A 190 0.99 -11.96 14.35
N TRP A 191 1.42 -13.14 14.79
CA TRP A 191 1.37 -13.54 16.20
C TRP A 191 2.30 -12.71 17.10
N ARG A 192 3.22 -11.94 16.51
CA ARG A 192 4.06 -10.96 17.23
C ARG A 192 3.35 -9.62 17.48
N VAL A 193 2.21 -9.36 16.83
CA VAL A 193 1.41 -8.14 17.03
C VAL A 193 0.78 -8.19 18.43
N LYS A 194 1.16 -7.27 19.32
CA LYS A 194 0.60 -7.20 20.69
C LYS A 194 -0.74 -6.45 20.73
N ASP A 195 -0.88 -5.40 19.92
CA ASP A 195 -2.10 -4.61 19.87
C ASP A 195 -3.26 -5.40 19.24
N LEU A 196 -4.44 -5.32 19.85
CA LEU A 196 -5.60 -6.08 19.42
C LEU A 196 -6.18 -5.53 18.12
N TYR A 197 -6.20 -4.21 17.94
CA TYR A 197 -6.76 -3.56 16.76
C TYR A 197 -5.89 -3.83 15.54
N GLU A 198 -4.57 -3.71 15.68
CA GLU A 198 -3.62 -4.11 14.65
C GLU A 198 -3.80 -5.59 14.32
N ARG A 199 -3.86 -6.48 15.32
CA ARG A 199 -4.05 -7.92 15.08
C ARG A 199 -5.33 -8.23 14.31
N GLN A 200 -6.41 -7.47 14.53
CA GLN A 200 -7.64 -7.58 13.73
C GLN A 200 -7.42 -7.13 12.28
N ALA A 201 -6.72 -6.03 12.04
CA ALA A 201 -6.39 -5.56 10.70
C ALA A 201 -5.50 -6.56 9.95
N PHE A 202 -4.51 -7.15 10.63
CA PHE A 202 -3.71 -8.26 10.11
C PHE A 202 -4.62 -9.42 9.69
N THR A 203 -5.44 -9.92 10.62
CA THR A 203 -6.40 -11.02 10.39
C THR A 203 -7.28 -10.79 9.16
N PHE A 204 -7.81 -9.57 8.99
CA PHE A 204 -8.62 -9.20 7.84
C PHE A 204 -7.85 -9.39 6.52
N ASN A 205 -6.58 -8.95 6.46
CA ASN A 205 -5.74 -9.10 5.28
C ASN A 205 -5.44 -10.58 4.96
N TYR A 206 -5.19 -11.45 5.96
CA TYR A 206 -5.04 -12.89 5.71
C TYR A 206 -6.31 -13.52 5.16
N GLY A 207 -7.47 -13.15 5.71
CA GLY A 207 -8.76 -13.64 5.21
C GLY A 207 -8.99 -13.21 3.75
N LEU A 208 -8.63 -11.98 3.41
CA LEU A 208 -8.70 -11.50 2.03
C LEU A 208 -7.71 -12.25 1.12
N ALA A 209 -6.45 -12.42 1.54
CA ALA A 209 -5.44 -13.19 0.80
C ALA A 209 -5.92 -14.62 0.50
N ALA A 210 -6.50 -15.29 1.50
CA ALA A 210 -7.02 -16.65 1.37
C ALA A 210 -8.14 -16.71 0.31
N ARG A 211 -9.10 -15.77 0.35
CA ARG A 211 -10.16 -15.70 -0.66
C ARG A 211 -9.59 -15.54 -2.06
N ARG A 212 -8.60 -14.66 -2.23
CA ARG A 212 -7.97 -14.41 -3.54
C ARG A 212 -7.15 -15.59 -4.04
N LEU A 213 -6.43 -16.31 -3.16
CA LEU A 213 -5.75 -17.55 -3.52
C LEU A 213 -6.73 -18.64 -3.95
N ILE A 214 -7.86 -18.79 -3.26
CA ILE A 214 -8.91 -19.74 -3.65
C ILE A 214 -9.46 -19.40 -5.04
N GLU A 215 -9.65 -18.11 -5.33
CA GLU A 215 -10.09 -17.63 -6.65
C GLU A 215 -9.05 -17.91 -7.74
N LEU A 216 -7.78 -17.56 -7.51
CA LEU A 216 -6.69 -17.76 -8.47
C LEU A 216 -6.44 -19.24 -8.77
N ARG A 217 -6.47 -20.10 -7.74
CA ARG A 217 -6.20 -21.53 -7.87
C ARG A 217 -7.44 -22.34 -8.24
N LYS A 218 -8.54 -21.68 -8.61
CA LYS A 218 -9.82 -22.34 -8.88
C LYS A 218 -9.68 -23.36 -10.02
N GLY A 219 -9.97 -24.62 -9.71
CA GLY A 219 -9.83 -25.72 -10.67
C GLY A 219 -8.50 -26.47 -10.58
N HIS A 220 -7.60 -26.09 -9.67
CA HIS A 220 -6.35 -26.80 -9.40
C HIS A 220 -6.42 -27.43 -8.01
N ALA A 221 -6.94 -28.66 -7.92
CA ALA A 221 -7.23 -29.32 -6.64
C ALA A 221 -6.01 -29.40 -5.72
N GLN A 222 -4.84 -29.73 -6.27
CA GLN A 222 -3.60 -29.84 -5.50
C GLN A 222 -3.14 -28.50 -4.94
N ALA A 223 -3.16 -27.44 -5.77
CA ALA A 223 -2.78 -26.10 -5.34
C ALA A 223 -3.74 -25.55 -4.26
N LEU A 224 -5.04 -25.87 -4.34
CA LEU A 224 -6.00 -25.49 -3.31
C LEU A 224 -5.71 -26.19 -1.96
N LYS A 225 -5.33 -27.47 -1.97
CA LYS A 225 -4.98 -28.22 -0.74
C LYS A 225 -3.75 -27.67 -0.02
N GLU A 226 -2.91 -26.91 -0.71
CA GLU A 226 -1.72 -26.28 -0.13
C GLU A 226 -2.04 -24.98 0.64
N ILE A 227 -3.25 -24.44 0.49
CA ILE A 227 -3.66 -23.23 1.23
C ILE A 227 -3.84 -23.56 2.71
N ARG A 228 -2.96 -22.99 3.55
CA ARG A 228 -3.02 -23.12 5.01
C ARG A 228 -3.75 -21.92 5.62
N LEU A 229 -5.02 -22.12 5.98
CA LEU A 229 -5.80 -21.09 6.66
C LEU A 229 -5.29 -20.89 8.10
N ILE A 230 -5.10 -19.64 8.49
CA ILE A 230 -4.82 -19.29 9.90
C ILE A 230 -6.08 -19.53 10.76
N PRO A 231 -5.97 -19.76 12.07
CA PRO A 231 -7.11 -20.07 12.94
C PRO A 231 -8.26 -19.04 12.93
N ARG A 232 -7.98 -17.81 12.50
CA ARG A 232 -8.96 -16.71 12.40
C ARG A 232 -9.65 -16.61 11.04
N ALA A 233 -9.21 -17.38 10.04
CA ALA A 233 -9.79 -17.46 8.71
C ALA A 233 -10.52 -18.81 8.48
N THR A 234 -10.83 -19.53 9.55
CA THR A 234 -11.50 -20.85 9.51
C THR A 234 -12.93 -20.75 8.97
N ASP A 235 -13.53 -19.57 8.95
CA ASP A 235 -14.80 -19.29 8.25
C ASP A 235 -14.71 -19.51 6.74
N LEU A 236 -13.49 -19.49 6.18
CA LEU A 236 -13.21 -19.82 4.78
C LEU A 236 -13.02 -21.32 4.54
N GLN A 237 -12.91 -22.14 5.59
CA GLN A 237 -12.71 -23.58 5.46
C GLN A 237 -13.79 -24.24 4.57
N PRO A 238 -15.11 -23.95 4.75
CA PRO A 238 -16.14 -24.51 3.88
C PRO A 238 -16.02 -24.06 2.42
N VAL A 239 -15.53 -22.83 2.20
CA VAL A 239 -15.32 -22.27 0.85
C VAL A 239 -14.16 -22.99 0.16
N LEU A 240 -13.05 -23.19 0.88
CA LEU A 240 -11.88 -23.92 0.40
C LEU A 240 -12.24 -25.38 0.07
N GLU A 241 -12.92 -26.08 0.97
CA GLU A 241 -13.36 -27.46 0.77
C GLU A 241 -14.32 -27.62 -0.41
N LYS A 242 -15.22 -26.66 -0.61
CA LYS A 242 -16.07 -26.63 -1.80
C LYS A 242 -15.22 -26.47 -3.07
N ALA A 243 -14.29 -25.52 -3.10
CA ALA A 243 -13.44 -25.29 -4.25
C ALA A 243 -12.58 -26.52 -4.60
N ILE A 244 -12.05 -27.21 -3.59
CA ILE A 244 -11.30 -28.47 -3.77
C ILE A 244 -12.20 -29.53 -4.40
N ARG A 245 -13.39 -29.78 -3.84
CA ARG A 245 -14.34 -30.77 -4.39
C ARG A 245 -14.76 -30.46 -5.82
N ASP A 246 -15.03 -29.19 -6.11
CA ASP A 246 -15.40 -28.74 -7.46
C ASP A 246 -14.26 -28.98 -8.46
N ALA A 247 -13.00 -28.74 -8.04
CA ALA A 247 -11.82 -29.01 -8.85
C ALA A 247 -11.59 -30.51 -9.09
N GLU A 248 -11.66 -31.33 -8.04
CA GLU A 248 -11.50 -32.79 -8.14
C GLU A 248 -12.57 -33.43 -9.03
N THR A 249 -13.81 -32.97 -8.92
CA THR A 249 -14.92 -33.45 -9.77
C THR A 249 -14.66 -33.14 -11.24
N ARG A 250 -14.08 -31.97 -11.52
CA ARG A 250 -13.70 -31.58 -12.89
C ARG A 250 -12.56 -32.46 -13.41
N ASP A 251 -11.53 -32.70 -12.61
CA ASP A 251 -10.38 -33.53 -12.98
C ASP A 251 -10.82 -34.97 -13.31
N VAL A 252 -11.70 -35.54 -12.48
CA VAL A 252 -12.29 -36.87 -12.72
C VAL A 252 -13.09 -36.89 -14.03
N ARG A 253 -13.90 -35.86 -14.28
CA ARG A 253 -14.70 -35.77 -15.52
C ARG A 253 -13.81 -35.66 -16.76
N ALA A 254 -12.78 -34.81 -16.72
CA ALA A 254 -11.82 -34.67 -17.81
C ALA A 254 -11.07 -35.98 -18.09
N GLY A 255 -10.66 -36.70 -17.04
CA GLY A 255 -10.03 -38.01 -17.15
C GLY A 255 -10.95 -39.07 -17.78
N LEU A 256 -12.23 -39.08 -17.40
CA LEU A 256 -13.24 -39.98 -18.00
C LEU A 256 -13.49 -39.65 -19.49
N GLU A 257 -13.62 -38.37 -19.83
CA GLU A 257 -13.83 -37.92 -21.21
C GLU A 257 -12.63 -38.30 -22.09
N ALA A 258 -11.40 -38.07 -21.62
CA ALA A 258 -10.19 -38.49 -22.33
C ALA A 258 -10.08 -40.02 -22.48
N HIS A 259 -10.49 -40.78 -21.47
CA HIS A 259 -10.51 -42.25 -21.56
C HIS A 259 -11.51 -42.75 -22.61
N ILE A 260 -12.71 -42.16 -22.66
CA ILE A 260 -13.74 -42.48 -23.67
C ILE A 260 -13.25 -42.14 -25.08
N GLU A 261 -12.58 -40.99 -25.26
CA GLU A 261 -12.04 -40.58 -26.55
C GLU A 261 -10.92 -41.53 -27.03
N ASN A 262 -10.01 -41.93 -26.14
CA ASN A 262 -8.97 -42.91 -26.43
C ASN A 262 -9.56 -44.27 -26.81
N GLN A 263 -10.63 -44.72 -26.14
CA GLN A 263 -11.31 -45.97 -26.50
C GLN A 263 -11.98 -45.90 -27.88
N LYS A 264 -12.58 -44.76 -28.24
CA LYS A 264 -13.16 -44.55 -29.58
C LYS A 264 -12.09 -44.56 -30.66
N ALA A 265 -10.98 -43.85 -30.45
CA ALA A 265 -9.87 -43.81 -31.39
C ALA A 265 -9.24 -45.20 -31.61
N ALA A 266 -9.10 -46.00 -30.55
CA ALA A 266 -8.61 -47.37 -30.64
C ALA A 266 -9.56 -48.28 -31.45
N ALA A 267 -10.87 -48.17 -31.23
CA ALA A 267 -11.88 -48.95 -31.95
C ALA A 267 -12.02 -48.56 -33.44
N GLU A 268 -11.70 -47.32 -33.80
CA GLU A 268 -11.68 -46.87 -35.20
C GLU A 268 -10.39 -47.28 -35.92
N GLY A 269 -9.24 -47.30 -35.22
CA GLY A 269 -7.97 -47.78 -35.75
C GLY A 269 -7.98 -49.28 -36.10
N GLU A 270 -8.64 -50.12 -35.28
CA GLU A 270 -8.80 -51.55 -35.56
C GLU A 270 -9.70 -51.84 -36.77
N LYS A 271 -10.64 -50.95 -37.10
CA LYS A 271 -11.52 -51.10 -38.28
C LYS A 271 -10.88 -50.66 -39.60
N ALA A 272 -9.80 -49.89 -39.56
CA ALA A 272 -9.10 -49.40 -40.76
C ALA A 272 -7.92 -50.29 -41.20
N GLY A 273 -7.49 -51.23 -40.34
CA GLY A 273 -6.32 -52.09 -40.57
C GLY A 273 -6.62 -53.57 -40.87
N GLY A 274 -7.90 -53.96 -40.93
CA GLY A 274 -8.35 -55.31 -41.34
C GLY A 274 -9.09 -55.28 -42.66
#